data_AF-A0A939SW34-F1
#
_entry.id   AF-A0A939SW34-F1
#
_cell.length_a   1.000
_cell.length_b   1.000
_cell.length_c   1.000
_cell.angle_alpha   90.00
_cell.angle_beta   90.00
_cell.angle_gamma   90.00
#
_symmetry.space_group_name_H-M   'P 1'
#
loop_
_entity.id
_entity.type
_entity.pdbx_description
1 polymer ?
#
loop_
_entity_poly.entity_id
_entity_poly.type
_entity_poly.pdbx_seq_one_letter_code
_entity_poly.pdbx_strand_id
1 'polypeptide(L)'
;MIECMPESIKPVVIFALATGLRRSNIIGLEWQQVDMQRKVAWVNQENAKAGKAIGVALNDTACRVLRDQIGKHSRWVFVHTTAKHRPDGTLTPAVRKCGWMTITHGAPG
;
A
#
# COMPACT_ATOMS: atom_id res chain seq x y z
N MET A 1 -1.32 -10.40 -18.86
CA MET A 1 -2.20 -10.29 -17.67
C MET A 1 -1.95 -9.02 -16.84
N ILE A 2 -0.70 -8.57 -16.62
CA ILE A 2 -0.41 -7.32 -15.88
C ILE A 2 -0.66 -6.05 -16.71
N GLU A 3 -0.50 -6.11 -18.03
CA GLU A 3 -0.61 -4.95 -18.93
C GLU A 3 -2.01 -4.32 -18.95
N CYS A 4 -3.06 -5.12 -18.76
CA CYS A 4 -4.46 -4.67 -18.76
C CYS A 4 -4.92 -4.06 -17.42
N MET A 5 -4.05 -3.95 -16.42
CA MET A 5 -4.43 -3.43 -15.09
C MET A 5 -4.41 -1.89 -15.06
N PRO A 6 -5.20 -1.24 -14.17
CA PRO A 6 -5.07 0.18 -13.91
C PRO A 6 -3.68 0.53 -13.34
N GLU A 7 -3.08 1.63 -13.78
CA GLU A 7 -1.77 2.11 -13.29
C GLU A 7 -1.70 2.26 -11.77
N SER A 8 -2.83 2.58 -11.13
CA SER A 8 -2.91 2.70 -9.68
C SER A 8 -2.71 1.38 -8.91
N ILE A 9 -2.97 0.22 -9.54
CA ILE A 9 -2.89 -1.09 -8.86
C ILE A 9 -1.70 -1.92 -9.33
N LYS A 10 -1.18 -1.68 -10.54
CA LYS A 10 0.05 -2.31 -11.04
C LYS A 10 1.20 -2.36 -10.02
N PRO A 11 1.60 -1.27 -9.36
CA PRO A 11 2.72 -1.31 -8.42
C PRO A 11 2.44 -2.20 -7.20
N VAL A 12 1.20 -2.22 -6.70
CA VAL A 12 0.80 -3.09 -5.58
C VAL A 12 0.90 -4.57 -5.99
N VAL A 13 0.46 -4.91 -7.19
CA VAL A 13 0.47 -6.29 -7.70
C VAL A 13 1.89 -6.78 -7.98
N ILE A 14 2.70 -5.97 -8.66
CA ILE A 14 4.10 -6.31 -8.95
C ILE A 14 4.88 -6.49 -7.63
N PHE A 15 4.67 -5.60 -6.65
CA PHE A 15 5.30 -5.71 -5.34
C PHE A 15 4.85 -6.96 -4.59
N ALA A 16 3.56 -7.31 -4.63
CA ALA A 16 3.04 -8.54 -4.02
C ALA A 16 3.68 -9.79 -4.63
N LEU A 17 3.76 -9.86 -5.95
CA LEU A 17 4.39 -10.98 -6.66
C LEU A 17 5.89 -11.08 -6.35
N ALA A 18 6.57 -9.94 -6.24
CA ALA A 18 8.00 -9.89 -5.98
C ALA A 18 8.38 -10.27 -4.54
N THR A 19 7.50 -10.03 -3.55
CA THR A 19 7.82 -10.17 -2.12
C THR A 19 7.04 -11.29 -1.42
N GLY A 20 6.01 -11.85 -2.06
CA GLY A 20 5.09 -12.80 -1.44
C GLY A 20 4.23 -12.19 -0.33
N LEU A 21 4.25 -10.86 -0.17
CA LEU A 21 3.48 -10.19 0.86
C LEU A 21 1.98 -10.23 0.55
N ARG A 22 1.20 -10.35 1.62
CA ARG A 22 -0.26 -10.24 1.55
C ARG A 22 -0.65 -8.81 1.24
N ARG A 23 -1.72 -8.65 0.47
CA ARG A 23 -2.27 -7.35 0.07
C ARG A 23 -2.48 -6.41 1.25
N SER A 24 -2.99 -6.91 2.38
CA SER A 24 -3.20 -6.16 3.64
C SER A 24 -1.92 -5.48 4.14
N ASN A 25 -0.78 -6.18 4.06
CA ASN A 25 0.52 -5.67 4.50
C ASN A 25 1.10 -4.62 3.54
N ILE A 26 0.79 -4.71 2.24
CA ILE A 26 1.30 -3.80 1.21
C ILE A 26 0.53 -2.48 1.22
N ILE A 27 -0.79 -2.57 1.32
CA ILE A 27 -1.73 -1.44 1.30
C ILE A 27 -1.46 -0.43 2.42
N GLY A 28 -0.94 -0.90 3.55
CA GLY A 28 -0.58 -0.07 4.69
C GLY A 28 0.92 0.19 4.90
N LEU A 29 1.77 -0.13 3.92
CA LEU A 29 3.21 -0.01 4.09
C LEU A 29 3.65 1.45 4.18
N GLU A 30 4.36 1.80 5.26
CA GLU A 30 4.97 3.12 5.46
C GLU A 30 6.45 3.13 5.07
N TRP A 31 6.97 4.29 4.64
CA TRP A 31 8.39 4.43 4.30
C TRP A 31 9.33 4.11 5.46
N GLN A 32 8.91 4.41 6.71
CA GLN A 32 9.66 4.07 7.92
C GLN A 32 9.85 2.55 8.12
N GLN A 33 9.03 1.73 7.45
CA GLN A 33 9.10 0.27 7.48
C GLN A 33 9.96 -0.30 6.36
N VAL A 34 10.61 0.53 5.54
CA VAL A 34 11.40 0.11 4.38
C VAL A 34 12.82 0.64 4.52
N ASP A 35 13.78 -0.27 4.55
CA ASP A 35 15.20 0.04 4.42
C ASP A 35 15.66 -0.37 3.02
N MET A 36 15.74 0.62 2.13
CA MET A 36 16.17 0.43 0.75
C MET A 36 17.66 0.09 0.62
N GLN A 37 18.49 0.48 1.58
CA GLN A 37 19.93 0.19 1.57
C GLN A 37 20.19 -1.26 1.95
N ARG A 38 19.50 -1.75 2.99
CA ARG A 38 19.55 -3.15 3.43
C ARG A 38 18.67 -4.08 2.61
N LYS A 39 17.83 -3.53 1.72
CA LYS A 39 16.82 -4.24 0.93
C LYS A 39 15.89 -5.08 1.83
N VAL A 40 15.36 -4.47 2.89
CA VAL A 40 14.44 -5.14 3.82
C VAL A 40 13.21 -4.26 4.07
N ALA A 41 12.04 -4.89 4.20
CA ALA A 41 10.83 -4.24 4.71
C ALA A 41 10.31 -4.97 5.97
N TRP A 42 9.83 -4.23 6.96
CA TRP A 42 9.23 -4.78 8.18
C TRP A 42 7.71 -4.73 8.12
N VAL A 43 7.05 -5.89 8.10
CA VAL A 43 5.58 -5.98 8.08
C VAL A 43 5.05 -6.65 9.33
N ASN A 44 3.87 -6.22 9.79
CA ASN A 44 3.19 -6.87 10.91
C ASN A 44 2.47 -8.14 10.42
N GLN A 45 2.49 -9.20 11.22
CA GLN A 45 1.61 -10.35 10.98
C GLN A 45 0.18 -9.99 11.39
N GLU A 46 -0.74 -10.03 10.43
CA GLU A 46 -2.18 -9.80 10.64
C GLU A 46 -2.82 -10.72 11.70
N ASN A 47 -2.24 -11.90 11.94
CA ASN A 47 -2.73 -12.90 12.91
C ASN A 47 -1.81 -13.11 14.12
N ALA A 48 -0.74 -12.32 14.27
CA ALA A 48 0.18 -12.53 15.39
C ALA A 48 -0.45 -12.03 16.69
N LYS A 49 -0.96 -12.98 17.49
CA LYS A 49 -1.28 -12.79 18.92
C LYS A 49 -0.09 -12.25 19.75
N ALA A 50 1.10 -12.14 19.15
CA ALA A 50 2.34 -11.65 19.77
C ALA A 50 3.02 -10.49 19.01
N GLY A 51 2.38 -9.85 18.02
CA GLY A 51 2.81 -8.55 17.48
C GLY A 51 4.21 -8.45 16.86
N LYS A 52 4.90 -9.55 16.56
CA LYS A 52 6.26 -9.49 16.00
C LYS A 52 6.23 -9.09 14.52
N ALA A 53 6.86 -7.95 14.21
CA ALA A 53 7.15 -7.55 12.85
C ALA A 53 8.16 -8.54 12.23
N ILE A 54 7.95 -8.89 10.96
CA ILE A 54 8.82 -9.79 10.20
C ILE A 54 9.54 -8.98 9.14
N GLY A 55 10.86 -9.16 9.08
CA GLY A 55 11.68 -8.64 7.98
C GLY A 55 11.47 -9.48 6.72
N VAL A 56 11.10 -8.81 5.63
CA VAL A 56 10.96 -9.39 4.29
C VAL A 56 12.05 -8.83 3.41
N ALA A 57 12.83 -9.72 2.79
CA ALA A 57 13.86 -9.33 1.85
C ALA A 57 13.23 -8.77 0.56
N LEU A 58 13.79 -7.66 0.08
CA LEU A 58 13.36 -6.99 -1.14
C LEU A 58 14.30 -7.38 -2.28
N ASN A 59 13.76 -8.03 -3.30
CA ASN A 59 14.51 -8.27 -4.53
C ASN A 59 14.58 -7.00 -5.40
N ASP A 60 15.34 -7.07 -6.48
CA ASP A 60 15.55 -5.91 -7.35
C ASP A 60 14.25 -5.37 -7.98
N THR A 61 13.30 -6.26 -8.27
CA THR A 61 11.95 -5.88 -8.75
C THR A 61 11.20 -5.08 -7.70
N ALA A 62 11.17 -5.55 -6.44
CA ALA A 62 10.55 -4.85 -5.33
C ALA A 62 11.21 -3.48 -5.10
N CYS A 63 12.55 -3.42 -5.10
CA CYS A 63 13.29 -2.17 -4.98
C CYS A 63 12.98 -1.19 -6.13
N ARG A 64 12.83 -1.68 -7.37
CA ARG A 64 12.44 -0.83 -8.51
C ARG A 64 11.06 -0.23 -8.28
N VAL A 65 10.07 -1.04 -7.92
CA VAL A 65 8.70 -0.56 -7.64
C VAL A 65 8.70 0.49 -6.52
N LEU A 66 9.49 0.27 -5.47
CA LEU A 66 9.63 1.23 -4.36
C LEU A 66 10.22 2.54 -4.84
N ARG A 67 11.28 2.54 -5.65
CA ARG A 67 11.83 3.79 -6.23
C ARG A 67 10.78 4.55 -7.04
N ASP A 68 9.98 3.85 -7.84
CA ASP A 68 8.91 4.45 -8.64
C ASP A 68 7.75 5.02 -7.80
N GLN A 69 7.69 4.73 -6.50
CA GLN A 69 6.73 5.34 -5.58
C GLN A 69 7.27 6.56 -4.82
N ILE A 70 8.59 6.79 -4.82
CA ILE A 70 9.19 7.93 -4.12
C ILE A 70 8.60 9.25 -4.65
N GLY A 71 8.25 10.15 -3.73
CA GLY A 71 7.67 11.46 -4.05
C GLY A 71 6.14 11.48 -4.22
N LYS A 72 5.46 10.32 -4.32
CA LYS A 72 3.99 10.28 -4.42
C LYS A 72 3.28 10.59 -3.11
N HIS A 73 3.88 10.21 -1.98
CA HIS A 73 3.38 10.51 -0.64
C HIS A 73 4.52 10.42 0.39
N SER A 74 4.52 11.28 1.41
CA SER A 74 5.60 11.38 2.42
C SER A 74 5.61 10.23 3.44
N ARG A 75 4.44 9.72 3.83
CA ARG A 75 4.29 8.60 4.78
C ARG A 75 4.12 7.21 4.14
N TRP A 76 3.12 7.06 3.27
CA TRP A 76 2.74 5.78 2.67
C TRP A 76 3.51 5.48 1.39
N VAL A 77 3.91 4.22 1.22
CA VAL A 77 4.58 3.74 0.00
C VAL A 77 3.58 3.64 -1.16
N PHE A 78 2.42 3.03 -0.91
CA PHE A 78 1.38 2.84 -1.92
C PHE A 78 0.15 3.69 -1.57
N VAL A 79 -0.23 4.56 -2.50
CA VAL A 79 -1.39 5.45 -2.36
C VAL A 79 -2.29 5.38 -3.57
N HIS A 80 -3.58 5.59 -3.37
CA HIS A 80 -4.45 5.98 -4.47
C HIS A 80 -4.13 7.42 -4.84
N THR A 81 -3.90 7.68 -6.12
CA THR A 81 -3.67 9.02 -6.69
C THR A 81 -4.89 9.56 -7.43
N THR A 82 -6.01 8.83 -7.40
CA THR A 82 -7.26 9.21 -8.10
C THR A 82 -8.39 9.45 -7.11
N ALA A 83 -9.02 10.61 -7.23
CA ALA A 83 -10.28 10.89 -6.56
C ALA A 83 -11.37 9.97 -7.13
N LYS A 84 -12.19 9.42 -6.24
CA LYS A 84 -13.40 8.66 -6.59
C LYS A 84 -14.60 9.33 -5.95
N HIS A 85 -15.72 9.38 -6.68
CA HIS A 85 -17.00 9.74 -6.12
C HIS A 85 -17.43 8.71 -5.09
N ARG A 86 -17.81 9.20 -3.92
CA ARG A 86 -18.50 8.41 -2.91
C ARG A 86 -20.01 8.41 -3.20
N PRO A 87 -20.76 7.42 -2.66
CA PRO A 87 -22.22 7.42 -2.72
C PRO A 87 -22.87 8.66 -2.10
N ASP A 88 -22.17 9.36 -1.19
CA ASP A 88 -22.59 10.61 -0.56
C ASP A 88 -22.40 11.86 -1.45
N GLY A 89 -21.92 11.70 -2.69
CA GLY A 89 -21.66 12.80 -3.63
C GLY A 89 -20.30 13.49 -3.45
N THR A 90 -19.58 13.24 -2.35
CA THR A 90 -18.25 13.84 -2.09
C THR A 90 -17.14 13.14 -2.88
N LEU A 91 -16.14 13.92 -3.28
CA LEU A 91 -14.90 13.40 -3.85
C LEU A 91 -13.95 12.99 -2.73
N THR A 92 -13.38 11.79 -2.85
CA THR A 92 -12.25 11.42 -2.01
C THR A 92 -11.01 12.24 -2.35
N PRO A 93 -10.12 12.52 -1.36
CA PRO A 93 -8.84 13.17 -1.64
C PRO A 93 -8.07 12.43 -2.73
N ALA A 94 -7.48 13.21 -3.65
CA ALA A 94 -6.74 12.67 -4.79
C ALA A 94 -5.62 11.74 -4.32
N VAL A 95 -4.86 12.13 -3.29
CA VAL A 95 -3.85 11.28 -2.66
C VAL A 95 -4.37 10.76 -1.33
N ARG A 96 -4.48 9.44 -1.18
CA ARG A 96 -4.88 8.80 0.08
C ARG A 96 -4.26 7.42 0.24
N LYS A 97 -4.11 6.97 1.48
CA LYS A 97 -3.69 5.59 1.81
C LYS A 97 -4.49 4.60 0.97
N CYS A 98 -3.83 3.63 0.37
CA CYS A 98 -4.54 2.43 -0.07
C CYS A 98 -5.19 1.86 1.20
N GLY A 99 -6.51 1.87 1.30
CA GLY A 99 -7.19 1.56 2.55
C GLY A 99 -8.66 1.41 2.25
N TRP A 100 -9.31 0.54 3.00
CA TRP A 100 -10.74 0.27 2.85
C TRP A 100 -11.48 1.61 2.93
N MET A 101 -12.41 1.85 1.99
CA MET A 101 -13.40 2.90 2.18
C MET A 101 -14.19 2.48 3.42
N THR A 102 -13.89 3.06 4.57
CA THR A 102 -14.81 3.03 5.70
C THR A 102 -16.08 3.70 5.20
N ILE A 103 -17.10 2.90 4.89
CA ILE A 103 -18.46 3.40 4.79
C ILE A 103 -18.78 3.85 6.21
N THR A 104 -18.56 5.13 6.51
CA THR A 104 -19.14 5.74 7.70
C THR A 104 -20.65 5.68 7.49
N HIS A 105 -21.28 4.63 8.01
CA HIS A 105 -22.72 4.65 8.25
C HIS A 105 -22.96 5.86 9.16
N GLY A 106 -23.77 6.81 8.68
CA GLY A 106 -24.02 8.07 9.38
C GLY A 106 -24.45 7.80 10.82
N ALA A 107 -23.89 8.59 11.74
CA ALA A 107 -24.46 8.72 13.07
C ALA A 107 -25.77 9.52 12.93
N PRO A 108 -26.94 9.00 13.35
CA PRO A 108 -28.09 9.85 13.56
C PRO A 108 -27.88 10.62 14.88
N GLY A 109 -28.06 11.94 14.81
CA GLY A 109 -28.34 12.77 15.99
C GLY A 109 -29.81 12.69 16.38
#